data_AF-A0A955V640-F1
#
_entry.id   AF-A0A955V640-F1
#
_cell.length_a   1.000
_cell.length_b   1.000
_cell.length_c   1.000
_cell.angle_alpha   90.00
_cell.angle_beta   90.00
_cell.angle_gamma   90.00
#
_symmetry.space_group_name_H-M   'P 1'
#
loop_
_entity.id
_entity.type
_entity.pdbx_description
1 polymer ?
#
loop_
_entity_poly.entity_id
_entity_poly.type
_entity_poly.pdbx_seq_one_letter_code
_entity_poly.pdbx_strand_id
1 'polypeptide(L)'
;MPTPPSAAPRRLLAHDRHFTADPLLAARPRLKIVAAVALFGVAALALVNVTGFKGAPFPFPAVAAAGCAVFAIGAALLALAGFTARVPDHALRAVVLSGVATCGVGVALVIEQAPWAVGVAIPGWSPITIWFFSVLLVLMTPVRVTVGAMVFSLALEIAAQLAFRAADGGGLPTFTDAAFDLGPSVLAIPISALVAWFMGRLQETIVKAQEMGSYELTTLLGRGGMGEVWRADHRMLRRPAAVKVIRPKTLMEPAERELAARRFTHEAQATAALKSPHTVAIYDFGTTDEGQFYYVMELLDGLDLDALVEREGAQPPERVVSILRQACHSLHEAHLAGLVHRDVKPPNLFLCRYGQDVDWIKVLDFGLAKAAQPKPGDERLTSDGSVSGTPAYMAPEQVMGWDIDGRADVYLLGCVAWFLLVGRDLFTGGVATQVMFAHVQSEPEPPSALAPHPIPKELDAIVLACLAKRPEGRPRSAVELAERLAAVPLATP
;
A
#
# COMPACT_ATOMS: atom_id res chain seq x y z
N MET A 1 -52.15 -14.93 -24.22
CA MET A 1 -51.28 -13.86 -23.69
C MET A 1 -51.78 -13.44 -22.32
N PRO A 2 -51.02 -13.71 -21.25
CA PRO A 2 -51.05 -12.91 -20.04
C PRO A 2 -49.69 -12.21 -19.84
N THR A 3 -49.76 -10.91 -19.60
CA THR A 3 -48.62 -10.03 -19.30
C THR A 3 -47.88 -10.47 -18.03
N PRO A 4 -46.54 -10.52 -18.01
CA PRO A 4 -45.80 -10.76 -16.78
C PRO A 4 -45.85 -9.50 -15.88
N PRO A 5 -45.87 -9.67 -14.55
CA PRO A 5 -45.93 -8.56 -13.62
C PRO A 5 -44.61 -7.78 -13.61
N SER A 6 -44.75 -6.46 -13.63
CA SER A 6 -43.73 -5.44 -13.39
C SER A 6 -42.82 -5.80 -12.21
N ALA A 7 -41.58 -6.17 -12.49
CA ALA A 7 -40.53 -6.27 -11.50
C ALA A 7 -40.04 -4.84 -11.17
N ALA A 8 -40.56 -4.29 -10.08
CA ALA A 8 -39.96 -3.12 -9.45
C ALA A 8 -38.48 -3.41 -9.13
N PRO A 9 -37.56 -2.44 -9.35
CA PRO A 9 -36.14 -2.66 -9.08
C PRO A 9 -35.96 -2.84 -7.57
N ARG A 10 -35.46 -4.02 -7.16
CA ARG A 10 -34.91 -4.26 -5.83
C ARG A 10 -33.82 -3.20 -5.60
N ARG A 11 -34.15 -2.17 -4.81
CA ARG A 11 -33.19 -1.27 -4.19
C ARG A 11 -32.23 -2.14 -3.38
N LEU A 12 -31.08 -2.44 -3.96
CA LEU A 12 -29.89 -2.85 -3.22
C LEU A 12 -29.61 -1.74 -2.23
N LEU A 13 -29.60 -2.13 -0.95
CA LEU A 13 -29.30 -1.29 0.20
C LEU A 13 -27.98 -0.56 -0.06
N ALA A 14 -28.09 0.72 -0.44
CA ALA A 14 -27.01 1.68 -0.31
C ALA A 14 -26.73 1.83 1.18
N HIS A 15 -25.72 1.10 1.67
CA HIS A 15 -25.08 1.49 2.92
C HIS A 15 -24.17 2.67 2.61
N ASP A 16 -24.76 3.87 2.60
CA ASP A 16 -24.03 5.11 2.82
C ASP A 16 -23.31 4.99 4.16
N ARG A 17 -22.00 4.75 4.13
CA ARG A 17 -21.13 5.00 5.26
C ARG A 17 -19.98 5.86 4.77
N HIS A 18 -20.17 7.17 4.92
CA HIS A 18 -19.09 8.14 4.89
C HIS A 18 -17.99 7.73 5.88
N PHE A 19 -16.85 7.25 5.39
CA PHE A 19 -15.64 7.12 6.20
C PHE A 19 -14.49 7.85 5.50
N THR A 20 -14.34 9.12 5.87
CA THR A 20 -13.16 9.92 5.57
C THR A 20 -11.97 9.45 6.40
N ALA A 21 -10.82 9.18 5.80
CA ALA A 21 -9.57 9.04 6.56
C ALA A 21 -8.34 9.50 5.77
N ASP A 22 -8.22 10.81 5.57
CA ASP A 22 -6.89 11.44 5.62
C ASP A 22 -6.27 11.09 7.00
N PRO A 23 -5.03 10.58 7.10
CA PRO A 23 -4.41 10.19 8.36
C PRO A 23 -4.47 11.28 9.44
N LEU A 24 -4.45 12.55 9.01
CA LEU A 24 -4.61 13.72 9.89
C LEU A 24 -6.06 13.92 10.34
N LEU A 25 -7.05 13.64 9.48
CA LEU A 25 -8.48 13.64 9.83
C LEU A 25 -8.87 12.46 10.72
N ALA A 26 -8.26 11.29 10.54
CA ALA A 26 -8.44 10.13 11.42
C ALA A 26 -7.81 10.35 12.82
N ALA A 27 -6.78 11.18 12.91
CA ALA A 27 -6.15 11.58 14.18
C ALA A 27 -6.87 12.76 14.86
N ARG A 28 -7.64 13.58 14.15
CA ARG A 28 -8.31 14.78 14.70
C ARG A 28 -9.24 14.55 15.90
N PRO A 29 -10.12 13.52 15.92
CA PRO A 29 -10.92 13.23 17.11
C PRO A 29 -10.04 12.85 18.31
N ARG A 30 -8.90 12.20 18.03
CA ARG A 30 -7.95 11.71 19.03
C ARG A 30 -7.15 12.87 19.65
N LEU A 31 -6.71 13.82 18.83
CA LEU A 31 -6.11 15.09 19.27
C LEU A 31 -7.07 15.93 20.13
N LYS A 32 -8.38 15.93 19.81
CA LYS A 32 -9.40 16.59 20.64
C LYS A 32 -9.54 15.94 22.02
N ILE A 33 -9.47 14.61 22.10
CA ILE A 33 -9.51 13.88 23.38
C ILE A 33 -8.26 14.18 24.22
N VAL A 34 -7.05 14.19 23.61
CA VAL A 34 -5.81 14.60 24.29
C VAL A 34 -5.92 16.03 24.81
N ALA A 35 -6.38 16.96 23.98
CA ALA A 35 -6.57 18.35 24.38
C ALA A 35 -7.61 18.50 25.50
N ALA A 36 -8.70 17.73 25.50
CA ALA A 36 -9.71 17.77 26.55
C ALA A 36 -9.20 17.20 27.88
N VAL A 37 -8.46 16.09 27.86
CA VAL A 37 -7.82 15.50 29.05
C VAL A 37 -6.76 16.45 29.61
N ALA A 38 -6.00 17.11 28.74
CA ALA A 38 -5.07 18.16 29.16
C ALA A 38 -5.80 19.34 29.80
N LEU A 39 -6.85 19.88 29.16
CA LEU A 39 -7.63 20.99 29.69
C LEU A 39 -8.27 20.66 31.05
N PHE A 40 -8.72 19.42 31.25
CA PHE A 40 -9.20 18.93 32.54
C PHE A 40 -8.11 18.92 33.60
N GLY A 41 -6.89 18.49 33.24
CA GLY A 41 -5.71 18.60 34.11
C GLY A 41 -5.43 20.04 34.55
N VAL A 42 -5.52 21.02 33.63
CA VAL A 42 -5.41 22.47 33.98
C VAL A 42 -6.48 22.88 34.97
N ALA A 43 -7.74 22.53 34.68
CA ALA A 43 -8.88 22.94 35.49
C ALA A 43 -8.79 22.36 36.91
N ALA A 44 -8.35 21.10 37.04
CA ALA A 44 -8.12 20.47 38.34
C ALA A 44 -6.98 21.15 39.11
N LEU A 45 -5.85 21.47 38.47
CA LEU A 45 -4.74 22.18 39.11
C LEU A 45 -5.12 23.61 39.53
N ALA A 46 -5.85 24.33 38.67
CA ALA A 46 -6.34 25.66 38.94
C ALA A 46 -7.36 25.66 40.10
N LEU A 47 -8.22 24.64 40.16
CA LEU A 47 -9.16 24.44 41.26
C LEU A 47 -8.43 24.22 42.59
N VAL A 48 -7.39 23.38 42.62
CA VAL A 48 -6.53 23.19 43.80
C VAL A 48 -5.87 24.51 44.25
N ASN A 49 -5.46 25.35 43.30
CA ASN A 49 -4.90 26.68 43.55
C ASN A 49 -5.91 27.65 44.17
N VAL A 50 -7.17 27.64 43.69
CA VAL A 50 -8.25 28.53 44.14
C VAL A 50 -8.85 28.10 45.47
N THR A 51 -8.95 26.78 45.73
CA THR A 51 -9.48 26.26 47.00
C THR A 51 -8.55 26.47 48.19
N GLY A 52 -7.29 26.82 47.94
CA GLY A 52 -6.36 27.38 48.92
C GLY A 52 -5.96 26.44 50.04
N PHE A 53 -4.82 25.76 49.90
CA PHE A 53 -4.08 25.22 51.04
C PHE A 53 -3.43 26.37 51.81
N LYS A 54 -4.20 27.02 52.69
CA LYS A 54 -3.69 28.06 53.59
C LYS A 54 -2.81 27.41 54.66
N GLY A 55 -1.52 27.79 54.69
CA GLY A 55 -0.60 27.46 55.79
C GLY A 55 0.76 26.86 55.40
N ALA A 56 1.06 26.66 54.12
CA ALA A 56 2.38 26.15 53.71
C ALA A 56 3.48 27.23 53.81
N PRO A 57 4.67 26.93 54.35
CA PRO A 57 5.75 27.91 54.58
C PRO A 57 6.51 28.33 53.30
N PHE A 58 6.04 27.96 52.11
CA PHE A 58 6.74 28.11 50.84
C PHE A 58 5.94 29.02 49.86
N PRO A 59 6.56 29.66 48.85
CA PRO A 59 5.86 30.45 47.83
C PRO A 59 5.08 29.57 46.84
N PHE A 60 4.15 28.76 47.36
CA PHE A 60 3.20 27.92 46.64
C PHE A 60 2.51 28.64 45.46
N PRO A 61 2.12 29.93 45.56
CA PRO A 61 1.54 30.65 44.42
C PRO A 61 2.48 30.77 43.22
N ALA A 62 3.79 30.90 43.44
CA ALA A 62 4.77 31.07 42.35
C ALA A 62 5.07 29.75 41.64
N VAL A 63 5.20 28.65 42.39
CA VAL A 63 5.42 27.30 41.83
C VAL A 63 4.17 26.81 41.10
N ALA A 64 2.98 27.04 41.66
CA ALA A 64 1.74 26.69 41.01
C ALA A 64 1.45 27.57 39.77
N ALA A 65 1.84 28.84 39.78
CA ALA A 65 1.81 29.70 38.60
C ALA A 65 2.76 29.21 37.50
N ALA A 66 3.97 28.76 37.85
CA ALA A 66 4.91 28.17 36.92
C ALA A 66 4.35 26.87 36.31
N GLY A 67 3.79 25.97 37.12
CA GLY A 67 3.11 24.75 36.65
C GLY A 67 1.94 25.04 35.71
N CYS A 68 1.11 26.04 36.03
CA CYS A 68 0.00 26.47 35.15
C CYS A 68 0.49 27.06 33.82
N ALA A 69 1.55 27.89 33.85
CA ALA A 69 2.12 28.50 32.64
C ALA A 69 2.71 27.44 31.70
N VAL A 70 3.46 26.51 32.29
CA VAL A 70 4.06 25.36 31.61
C VAL A 70 2.99 24.49 30.94
N PHE A 71 1.88 24.24 31.63
CA PHE A 71 0.76 23.49 31.08
C PHE A 71 0.04 24.25 29.96
N ALA A 72 -0.21 25.55 30.13
CA ALA A 72 -0.84 26.39 29.13
C ALA A 72 -0.04 26.42 27.81
N ILE A 73 1.30 26.41 27.90
CA ILE A 73 2.20 26.32 26.74
C ILE A 73 2.04 24.95 26.05
N GLY A 74 2.02 23.85 26.80
CA GLY A 74 1.80 22.50 26.25
C GLY A 74 0.45 22.36 25.54
N ALA A 75 -0.62 22.89 26.13
CA ALA A 75 -1.95 22.90 25.55
C ALA A 75 -2.03 23.77 24.28
N ALA A 76 -1.37 24.93 24.27
CA ALA A 76 -1.30 25.81 23.09
C ALA A 76 -0.53 25.17 21.93
N LEU A 77 0.57 24.46 22.21
CA LEU A 77 1.34 23.72 21.21
C LEU A 77 0.53 22.55 20.62
N LEU A 78 -0.22 21.81 21.44
CA LEU A 78 -1.14 20.75 21.02
C LEU A 78 -2.30 21.29 20.16
N ALA A 79 -2.86 22.45 20.54
CA ALA A 79 -3.90 23.11 19.76
C ALA A 79 -3.35 23.58 18.40
N LEU A 80 -2.17 24.19 18.36
CA LEU A 80 -1.51 24.64 17.13
C LEU A 80 -1.21 23.46 16.19
N ALA A 81 -0.76 22.33 16.75
CA ALA A 81 -0.56 21.07 16.04
C ALA A 81 -1.86 20.47 15.48
N GLY A 82 -2.99 20.60 16.19
CA GLY A 82 -4.31 20.15 15.71
C GLY A 82 -4.90 21.00 14.57
N PHE A 83 -4.46 22.26 14.44
CA PHE A 83 -4.96 23.21 13.44
C PHE A 83 -4.08 23.32 12.19
N THR A 84 -2.79 22.96 12.25
CA THR A 84 -1.86 23.10 11.12
C THR A 84 -1.68 21.78 10.35
N ALA A 85 -2.19 21.72 9.11
CA ALA A 85 -2.14 20.52 8.26
C ALA A 85 -0.76 20.19 7.65
N ARG A 86 0.33 20.83 8.12
CA ARG A 86 1.66 20.78 7.48
C ARG A 86 2.81 20.62 8.49
N VAL A 87 2.60 19.93 9.60
CA VAL A 87 3.69 19.60 10.53
C VAL A 87 4.22 18.21 10.20
N PRO A 88 5.52 18.04 9.86
CA PRO A 88 6.07 16.72 9.60
C PRO A 88 6.02 15.83 10.86
N ASP A 89 5.74 14.54 10.67
CA ASP A 89 5.43 13.58 11.76
C ASP A 89 6.41 13.57 12.93
N HIS A 90 7.71 13.75 12.67
CA HIS A 90 8.73 13.78 13.71
C HIS A 90 8.64 15.03 14.59
N ALA A 91 8.29 16.19 14.01
CA ALA A 91 8.11 17.44 14.74
C ALA A 91 6.82 17.42 15.56
N LEU A 92 5.74 16.87 15.01
CA LEU A 92 4.49 16.67 15.73
C LEU A 92 4.69 15.75 16.95
N ARG A 93 5.39 14.62 16.76
CA ARG A 93 5.73 13.71 17.86
C ARG A 93 6.58 14.40 18.93
N ALA A 94 7.60 15.17 18.53
CA ALA A 94 8.46 15.89 19.47
C ALA A 94 7.68 16.94 20.29
N VAL A 95 6.77 17.68 19.66
CA VAL A 95 5.91 18.66 20.33
C VAL A 95 4.96 17.99 21.33
N VAL A 96 4.34 16.87 20.94
CA VAL A 96 3.43 16.14 21.83
C VAL A 96 4.19 15.49 22.99
N LEU A 97 5.34 14.86 22.72
CA LEU A 97 6.22 14.27 23.74
C LEU A 97 6.71 15.32 24.74
N SER A 98 7.10 16.49 24.23
CA SER A 98 7.51 17.62 25.07
C SER A 98 6.34 18.10 25.93
N GLY A 99 5.17 18.38 25.34
CA GLY A 99 3.97 18.78 26.09
C GLY A 99 3.58 17.78 27.18
N VAL A 100 3.67 16.49 26.88
CA VAL A 100 3.38 15.41 27.82
C VAL A 100 4.39 15.38 28.97
N ALA A 101 5.69 15.35 28.67
CA ALA A 101 6.73 15.34 29.69
C ALA A 101 6.60 16.55 30.63
N THR A 102 6.31 17.71 30.05
CA THR A 102 6.21 18.95 30.79
C THR A 102 4.96 18.99 31.72
N CYS A 103 3.84 18.39 31.30
CA CYS A 103 2.65 18.23 32.16
C CYS A 103 2.89 17.23 33.30
N GLY A 104 3.57 16.11 33.03
CA GLY A 104 3.92 15.13 34.07
C GLY A 104 4.76 15.73 35.19
N VAL A 105 5.74 16.55 34.84
CA VAL A 105 6.59 17.28 35.80
C VAL A 105 5.77 18.29 36.62
N GLY A 106 4.87 19.04 35.99
CA GLY A 106 4.03 20.01 36.68
C GLY A 106 3.13 19.37 37.74
N VAL A 107 2.59 18.18 37.45
CA VAL A 107 1.77 17.40 38.41
C VAL A 107 2.64 16.84 39.54
N ALA A 108 3.83 16.32 39.25
CA ALA A 108 4.76 15.81 40.26
C ALA A 108 5.16 16.90 41.26
N LEU A 109 5.51 18.10 40.77
CA LEU A 109 5.89 19.24 41.61
C LEU A 109 4.75 19.71 42.53
N VAL A 110 3.49 19.64 42.08
CA VAL A 110 2.33 20.03 42.91
C VAL A 110 2.04 19.01 44.00
N ILE A 111 2.24 17.72 43.72
CA ILE A 111 1.96 16.63 44.67
C ILE A 111 3.04 16.58 45.76
N GLU A 112 4.32 16.68 45.41
CA GLU A 112 5.40 16.64 46.41
C GLU A 112 5.40 17.85 47.36
N GLN A 113 4.82 18.98 46.93
CA GLN A 113 4.78 20.22 47.73
C GLN A 113 3.46 20.48 48.45
N ALA A 114 2.48 19.57 48.36
CA ALA A 114 1.28 19.66 49.19
C ALA A 114 1.63 19.25 50.63
N PRO A 115 1.21 20.01 51.67
CA PRO A 115 1.41 19.61 53.06
C PRO A 115 0.47 18.43 53.37
N TRP A 116 0.89 17.21 53.03
CA TRP A 116 0.23 15.99 53.48
C TRP A 116 0.43 15.94 54.99
N ALA A 117 -0.64 16.16 55.75
CA ALA A 117 -0.59 16.09 57.21
C ALA A 117 0.12 14.79 57.63
N VAL A 118 1.19 14.93 58.41
CA VAL A 118 2.01 13.84 58.94
C VAL A 118 1.09 12.74 59.46
N GLY A 119 1.09 11.58 58.78
CA GLY A 119 0.36 10.37 59.24
C GLY A 119 -0.75 9.83 58.33
N VAL A 120 -1.12 10.49 57.23
CA VAL A 120 -2.04 9.88 56.23
C VAL A 120 -1.26 9.52 54.97
N ALA A 121 -0.74 8.31 54.91
CA ALA A 121 -0.35 7.69 53.65
C ALA A 121 -1.64 7.51 52.83
N ILE A 122 -1.81 8.26 51.74
CA ILE A 122 -2.87 7.91 50.79
C ILE A 122 -2.45 6.58 50.15
N PRO A 123 -3.19 5.49 50.36
CA PRO A 123 -2.88 4.22 49.74
C PRO A 123 -3.30 4.30 48.27
N GLY A 124 -2.34 4.12 47.37
CA GLY A 124 -2.64 3.72 45.99
C GLY A 124 -2.15 4.70 44.93
N TRP A 125 -1.41 4.14 43.98
CA TRP A 125 -1.24 4.57 42.58
C TRP A 125 -1.18 6.09 42.40
N SER A 126 0.05 6.62 42.41
CA SER A 126 0.32 8.00 42.06
C SER A 126 -0.52 8.42 40.84
N PRO A 127 -1.24 9.55 40.90
CA PRO A 127 -1.94 10.11 39.74
C PRO A 127 -1.04 10.29 38.52
N ILE A 128 0.28 10.38 38.73
CA ILE A 128 1.32 10.33 37.68
C ILE A 128 1.25 9.00 36.92
N THR A 129 1.11 7.87 37.63
CA THR A 129 0.93 6.54 37.05
C THR A 129 -0.37 6.47 36.23
N ILE A 130 -1.50 6.99 36.76
CA ILE A 130 -2.80 7.04 36.06
C ILE A 130 -2.72 7.93 34.81
N TRP A 131 -2.02 9.05 34.91
CA TRP A 131 -1.83 9.99 33.81
C TRP A 131 -0.89 9.40 32.72
N PHE A 132 0.19 8.72 33.13
CA PHE A 132 1.06 7.97 32.21
C PHE A 132 0.29 6.87 31.46
N PHE A 133 -0.53 6.07 32.15
CA PHE A 133 -1.40 5.08 31.51
C PHE A 133 -2.36 5.73 30.50
N SER A 134 -2.93 6.89 30.85
CA SER A 134 -3.90 7.61 30.01
C SER A 134 -3.29 8.21 28.75
N VAL A 135 -2.06 8.72 28.81
CA VAL A 135 -1.37 9.32 27.66
C VAL A 135 -0.79 8.25 26.72
N LEU A 136 -0.31 7.13 27.27
CA LEU A 136 0.23 6.00 26.51
C LEU A 136 -0.85 5.23 25.76
N LEU A 137 -2.08 5.20 26.28
CA LEU A 137 -3.24 4.68 25.55
C LEU A 137 -3.59 5.50 24.30
N VAL A 138 -3.14 6.76 24.20
CA VAL A 138 -3.56 7.69 23.15
C VAL A 138 -2.46 7.99 22.12
N LEU A 139 -1.17 7.84 22.46
CA LEU A 139 -0.05 8.10 21.55
C LEU A 139 0.61 6.80 21.05
N MET A 140 0.07 6.33 19.93
CA MET A 140 0.60 5.24 19.09
C MET A 140 2.05 5.52 18.64
N THR A 141 3.02 5.26 19.51
CA THR A 141 4.44 5.54 19.29
C THR A 141 5.25 4.23 19.27
N PRO A 142 6.32 4.14 18.46
CA PRO A 142 7.17 2.94 18.45
C PRO A 142 7.73 2.66 19.85
N VAL A 143 7.83 1.37 20.23
CA VAL A 143 8.28 0.93 21.56
C VAL A 143 9.55 1.64 22.03
N ARG A 144 10.54 1.82 21.14
CA ARG A 144 11.79 2.55 21.44
C ARG A 144 11.58 4.00 21.88
N VAL A 145 10.61 4.68 21.27
CA VAL A 145 10.27 6.08 21.57
C VAL A 145 9.51 6.15 22.88
N THR A 146 8.58 5.22 23.11
CA THR A 146 7.85 5.07 24.37
C THR A 146 8.80 4.85 25.53
N VAL A 147 9.73 3.91 25.41
CA VAL A 147 10.74 3.62 26.44
C VAL A 147 11.64 4.83 26.67
N GLY A 148 12.13 5.47 25.60
CA GLY A 148 12.96 6.67 25.71
C GLY A 148 12.26 7.82 26.45
N ALA A 149 10.98 8.04 26.17
CA ALA A 149 10.18 9.06 26.83
C ALA A 149 9.97 8.74 28.33
N MET A 150 9.72 7.48 28.68
CA MET A 150 9.55 7.07 30.07
C MET A 150 10.86 7.20 30.87
N VAL A 151 11.99 6.81 30.29
CA VAL A 151 13.31 6.96 30.93
C VAL A 151 13.67 8.43 31.13
N PHE A 152 13.40 9.27 30.13
CA PHE A 152 13.61 10.72 30.24
C PHE A 152 12.74 11.34 31.34
N SER A 153 11.47 10.91 31.43
CA SER A 153 10.54 11.41 32.44
C SER A 153 10.96 10.99 33.86
N LEU A 154 11.40 9.74 34.03
CA LEU A 154 11.95 9.24 35.30
C LEU A 154 13.20 10.02 35.71
N ALA A 155 14.09 10.33 34.76
CA ALA A 155 15.29 11.13 35.04
C ALA A 155 14.94 12.55 35.51
N LEU A 156 13.88 13.14 34.96
CA LEU A 156 13.42 14.48 35.31
C LEU A 156 12.73 14.50 36.68
N GLU A 157 11.97 13.45 37.01
CA GLU A 157 11.40 13.23 38.35
C GLU A 157 12.50 13.12 39.42
N ILE A 158 13.53 12.30 39.18
CA ILE A 158 14.69 12.17 40.06
C ILE A 158 15.40 13.53 40.23
N ALA A 159 15.62 14.26 39.13
CA ALA A 159 16.27 15.57 39.17
C ALA A 159 15.47 16.60 39.98
N ALA A 160 14.14 16.60 39.85
CA ALA A 160 13.25 17.48 40.60
C ALA A 160 13.29 17.18 42.11
N GLN A 161 13.21 15.90 42.48
CA GLN A 161 13.29 15.48 43.89
C GLN A 161 14.61 15.87 44.56
N LEU A 162 15.74 15.67 43.86
CA LEU A 162 17.06 16.06 44.36
C LEU A 162 17.21 17.58 44.49
N ALA A 163 16.73 18.34 43.50
CA ALA A 163 16.76 19.79 43.54
C ALA A 163 15.91 20.35 44.69
N PHE A 164 14.75 19.75 44.95
CA PHE A 164 13.86 20.14 46.04
C PHE A 164 14.48 19.86 47.41
N ARG A 165 14.99 18.64 47.64
CA ARG A 165 15.64 18.29 48.91
C ARG A 165 16.88 19.15 49.18
N ALA A 166 17.64 19.50 48.15
CA ALA A 166 18.76 20.44 48.28
C ALA A 166 18.32 21.85 48.69
N ALA A 167 17.15 22.32 48.25
CA ALA A 167 16.61 23.63 48.61
C ALA A 167 16.10 23.69 50.06
N ASP A 168 15.53 22.59 50.57
CA ASP A 168 15.03 22.47 51.95
C ASP A 168 16.11 22.06 52.98
N GLY A 169 17.37 21.91 52.54
CA GLY A 169 18.48 21.47 53.40
C GLY A 169 18.39 19.99 53.81
N GLY A 170 17.57 19.19 53.11
CA GLY A 170 17.42 17.76 53.34
C GLY A 170 18.60 16.94 52.80
N GLY A 171 18.89 15.82 53.46
CA GLY A 171 19.88 14.85 52.99
C GLY A 171 19.39 14.01 51.81
N LEU A 172 20.28 13.15 51.28
CA LEU A 172 19.92 12.18 50.24
C LEU A 172 18.77 11.28 50.70
N PRO A 173 17.86 10.86 49.79
CA PRO A 173 16.78 9.96 50.13
C PRO A 173 17.30 8.64 50.69
N THR A 174 16.62 8.14 51.71
CA THR A 174 16.86 6.76 52.14
C THR A 174 16.37 5.80 51.06
N PHE A 175 16.91 4.59 51.04
CA PHE A 175 16.50 3.58 50.05
C PHE A 175 15.00 3.31 50.10
N THR A 176 14.39 3.32 51.29
CA THR A 176 12.95 3.13 51.48
C THR A 176 12.13 4.26 50.90
N ASP A 177 12.57 5.52 51.06
CA ASP A 177 11.89 6.67 50.47
C ASP A 177 11.99 6.61 48.93
N ALA A 178 13.21 6.37 48.41
CA ALA A 178 13.44 6.28 46.97
C ALA A 178 12.67 5.12 46.32
N ALA A 179 12.59 3.96 46.99
CA ALA A 179 11.85 2.81 46.49
C ALA A 179 10.34 3.05 46.49
N PHE A 180 9.83 3.79 47.46
CA PHE A 180 8.41 4.13 47.55
C PHE A 180 8.02 5.21 46.53
N ASP A 181 8.84 6.25 46.41
CA ASP A 181 8.58 7.40 45.54
C ASP A 181 8.79 7.06 44.05
N LEU A 182 9.88 6.34 43.71
CA LEU A 182 10.25 6.06 42.31
C LEU A 182 9.77 4.69 41.81
N GLY A 183 9.42 3.76 42.72
CA GLY A 183 9.03 2.39 42.39
C GLY A 183 7.91 2.29 41.34
N PRO A 184 6.80 3.06 41.46
CA PRO A 184 5.73 3.07 40.47
C PRO A 184 6.18 3.52 39.07
N SER A 185 7.03 4.55 38.97
CA SER A 185 7.56 5.06 37.70
C SER A 185 8.52 4.07 37.04
N VAL A 186 9.34 3.37 37.83
CA VAL A 186 10.22 2.29 37.34
C VAL A 186 9.41 1.11 36.80
N LEU A 187 8.34 0.70 37.48
CA LEU A 187 7.45 -0.38 37.04
C LEU A 187 6.61 0.00 35.81
N ALA A 188 6.31 1.28 35.62
CA ALA A 188 5.57 1.76 34.46
C ALA A 188 6.35 1.56 33.14
N ILE A 189 7.69 1.62 33.14
CA ILE A 189 8.52 1.46 31.94
C ILE A 189 8.28 0.11 31.23
N PRO A 190 8.47 -1.06 31.88
CA PRO A 190 8.27 -2.35 31.21
C PRO A 190 6.80 -2.60 30.85
N ILE A 191 5.84 -2.13 31.65
CA ILE A 191 4.40 -2.26 31.35
C ILE A 191 4.04 -1.46 30.10
N SER A 192 4.53 -0.22 30.01
CA SER A 192 4.32 0.65 28.86
C SER A 192 4.96 0.09 27.59
N ALA A 193 6.16 -0.50 27.71
CA ALA A 193 6.82 -1.17 26.60
C ALA A 193 6.02 -2.39 26.12
N LEU A 194 5.47 -3.19 27.05
CA LEU A 194 4.63 -4.35 26.74
C LEU A 194 3.33 -3.93 26.04
N VAL A 195 2.66 -2.89 26.53
CA VAL A 195 1.43 -2.36 25.91
C VAL A 195 1.73 -1.77 24.53
N ALA A 196 2.78 -0.96 24.38
CA ALA A 196 3.18 -0.41 23.09
C ALA A 196 3.55 -1.51 22.07
N TRP A 197 4.23 -2.56 22.54
CA TRP A 197 4.54 -3.74 21.72
C TRP A 197 3.27 -4.48 21.29
N PHE A 198 2.36 -4.73 22.23
CA PHE A 198 1.10 -5.42 21.98
C PHE A 198 0.19 -4.63 21.02
N MET A 199 0.08 -3.31 21.23
CA MET A 199 -0.70 -2.42 20.36
C MET A 199 -0.09 -2.29 18.96
N GLY A 200 1.24 -2.23 18.84
CA GLY A 200 1.92 -2.29 17.54
C GLY A 200 1.62 -3.58 16.78
N ARG A 201 1.59 -4.72 17.50
CA ARG A 201 1.24 -6.03 16.93
C ARG A 201 -0.23 -6.13 16.51
N LEU A 202 -1.15 -5.53 17.27
CA LEU A 202 -2.56 -5.44 16.88
C LEU A 202 -2.74 -4.55 15.64
N GLN A 203 -1.99 -3.45 15.50
CA GLN A 203 -2.02 -2.61 14.30
C GLN A 203 -1.49 -3.32 13.06
N GLU A 204 -0.42 -4.11 13.17
CA GLU A 204 0.01 -4.98 12.06
C GLU A 204 -1.09 -5.98 11.66
N THR A 205 -1.95 -6.36 12.60
CA THR A 205 -3.08 -7.26 12.34
C THR A 205 -4.31 -6.54 11.78
N ILE A 206 -4.53 -5.27 12.13
CA ILE A 206 -5.64 -4.44 11.59
C ILE A 206 -5.29 -3.87 10.21
N VAL A 207 -4.02 -3.55 9.95
CA VAL A 207 -3.52 -3.23 8.59
C VAL A 207 -3.56 -4.48 7.70
N LYS A 208 -3.53 -5.69 8.29
CA LYS A 208 -3.81 -6.97 7.60
C LYS A 208 -5.30 -7.24 7.37
N ALA A 209 -6.20 -6.30 7.65
CA ALA A 209 -7.62 -6.44 7.34
C ALA A 209 -8.15 -5.21 6.61
N GLN A 210 -7.43 -4.74 5.58
CA GLN A 210 -8.11 -3.96 4.53
C GLN A 210 -9.08 -4.91 3.82
N GLU A 211 -10.36 -4.75 4.09
CA GLU A 211 -11.41 -5.50 3.41
C GLU A 211 -11.58 -4.90 2.00
N MET A 212 -11.36 -5.70 0.96
CA MET A 212 -11.65 -5.34 -0.43
C MET A 212 -12.90 -6.11 -0.85
N GLY A 213 -14.06 -5.57 -0.50
CA GLY A 213 -15.33 -6.27 -0.64
C GLY A 213 -15.39 -7.53 0.24
N SER A 214 -15.52 -8.71 -0.37
CA SER A 214 -15.63 -10.00 0.34
C SER A 214 -14.28 -10.68 0.62
N TYR A 215 -13.15 -9.99 0.41
CA TYR A 215 -11.81 -10.55 0.50
C TYR A 215 -10.97 -9.88 1.59
N GLU A 216 -10.27 -10.71 2.36
CA GLU A 216 -9.32 -10.29 3.41
C GLU A 216 -7.90 -10.33 2.84
N LEU A 217 -7.22 -9.17 2.75
CA LEU A 217 -5.85 -9.09 2.25
C LEU A 217 -4.85 -9.64 3.28
N THR A 218 -4.05 -10.63 2.91
CA THR A 218 -3.15 -11.32 3.84
C THR A 218 -1.69 -10.96 3.64
N THR A 219 -1.15 -11.15 2.43
CA THR A 219 0.29 -11.00 2.14
C THR A 219 0.50 -10.22 0.85
N LEU A 220 1.39 -9.23 0.85
CA LEU A 220 1.78 -8.51 -0.36
C LEU A 220 2.61 -9.45 -1.26
N LEU A 221 2.14 -9.68 -2.49
CA LEU A 221 2.82 -10.51 -3.49
C LEU A 221 3.77 -9.70 -4.36
N GLY A 222 3.42 -8.45 -4.66
CA GLY A 222 4.26 -7.59 -5.50
C GLY A 222 3.82 -6.13 -5.49
N ARG A 223 4.76 -5.24 -5.81
CA ARG A 223 4.53 -3.79 -6.03
C ARG A 223 5.08 -3.41 -7.39
N GLY A 224 4.29 -2.70 -8.17
CA GLY A 224 4.70 -2.18 -9.48
C GLY A 224 4.23 -0.75 -9.69
N GLY A 225 4.60 -0.16 -10.84
CA GLY A 225 4.28 1.23 -11.18
C GLY A 225 2.78 1.52 -11.34
N MET A 226 1.93 0.50 -11.41
CA MET A 226 0.47 0.63 -11.52
C MET A 226 -0.27 0.28 -10.23
N GLY A 227 0.42 -0.20 -9.19
CA GLY A 227 -0.25 -0.58 -7.95
C GLY A 227 0.42 -1.73 -7.19
N GLU A 228 -0.38 -2.38 -6.35
CA GLU A 228 0.06 -3.50 -5.51
C GLU A 228 -0.79 -4.74 -5.81
N VAL A 229 -0.18 -5.92 -5.69
CA VAL A 229 -0.87 -7.20 -5.77
C VAL A 229 -0.74 -7.90 -4.43
N TRP A 230 -1.87 -8.28 -3.86
CA TRP A 230 -1.97 -8.91 -2.55
C TRP A 230 -2.57 -10.30 -2.69
N ARG A 231 -2.04 -11.28 -1.97
CA ARG A 231 -2.76 -12.50 -1.64
C ARG A 231 -3.92 -12.13 -0.74
N ALA A 232 -5.08 -12.69 -1.03
CA ALA A 232 -6.27 -12.54 -0.21
C ALA A 232 -7.01 -13.87 -0.10
N ASP A 233 -7.89 -13.97 0.89
CA ASP A 233 -8.79 -15.10 1.04
C ASP A 233 -10.23 -14.61 1.04
N HIS A 234 -11.08 -15.26 0.26
CA HIS A 234 -12.52 -14.97 0.28
C HIS A 234 -13.09 -15.36 1.65
N ARG A 235 -13.78 -14.44 2.33
CA ARG A 235 -14.21 -14.61 3.73
C ARG A 235 -15.04 -15.88 4.00
N MET A 236 -16.07 -16.10 3.19
CA MET A 236 -16.98 -17.24 3.36
C MET A 236 -16.42 -18.54 2.77
N LEU A 237 -15.95 -18.48 1.52
CA LEU A 237 -15.48 -19.67 0.79
C LEU A 237 -14.08 -20.13 1.21
N ARG A 238 -13.32 -19.30 1.94
CA ARG A 238 -11.90 -19.51 2.25
C ARG A 238 -11.06 -19.87 1.03
N ARG A 239 -11.49 -19.37 -0.14
CA ARG A 239 -10.82 -19.57 -1.42
C ARG A 239 -9.70 -18.54 -1.56
N PRO A 240 -8.45 -18.94 -1.84
CA PRO A 240 -7.38 -18.00 -2.09
C PRO A 240 -7.60 -17.24 -3.40
N ALA A 241 -7.21 -15.97 -3.40
CA ALA A 241 -7.30 -15.05 -4.52
C ALA A 241 -6.09 -14.09 -4.54
N ALA A 242 -5.87 -13.45 -5.68
CA ALA A 242 -4.99 -12.30 -5.80
C ALA A 242 -5.84 -11.04 -5.98
N VAL A 243 -5.55 -9.97 -5.24
CA VAL A 243 -6.22 -8.68 -5.34
C VAL A 243 -5.22 -7.66 -5.84
N LYS A 244 -5.47 -7.09 -7.01
CA LYS A 244 -4.67 -6.01 -7.56
C LYS A 244 -5.33 -4.68 -7.25
N VAL A 245 -4.66 -3.87 -6.43
CA VAL A 245 -5.07 -2.52 -6.04
C VAL A 245 -4.31 -1.54 -6.91
N ILE A 246 -5.04 -0.78 -7.73
CA ILE A 246 -4.50 0.17 -8.70
C ILE A 246 -4.32 1.53 -8.02
N ARG A 247 -3.09 2.04 -8.05
CA ARG A 247 -2.79 3.36 -7.51
C ARG A 247 -3.02 4.43 -8.57
N PRO A 248 -3.85 5.46 -8.31
CA PRO A 248 -3.98 6.58 -9.22
C PRO A 248 -2.64 7.34 -9.32
N LYS A 249 -2.13 7.52 -10.53
CA LYS A 249 -0.85 8.22 -10.78
C LYS A 249 -0.89 9.73 -10.54
N THR A 250 -2.09 10.32 -10.45
CA THR A 250 -2.29 11.76 -10.31
C THR A 250 -3.59 12.02 -9.56
N LEU A 251 -3.70 13.16 -8.88
CA LEU A 251 -4.97 13.66 -8.37
C LEU A 251 -5.91 13.90 -9.56
N MET A 252 -6.93 13.06 -9.69
CA MET A 252 -7.93 13.17 -10.76
C MET A 252 -9.06 14.10 -10.33
N GLU A 253 -9.46 14.98 -11.24
CA GLU A 253 -10.69 15.74 -11.10
C GLU A 253 -11.91 14.79 -11.06
N PRO A 254 -13.03 15.16 -10.42
CA PRO A 254 -14.18 14.29 -10.27
C PRO A 254 -14.71 13.71 -11.60
N ALA A 255 -14.72 14.52 -12.67
CA ALA A 255 -15.18 14.09 -14.00
C ALA A 255 -14.23 13.06 -14.65
N GLU A 256 -12.92 13.21 -14.46
CA GLU A 256 -11.91 12.28 -14.97
C GLU A 256 -11.99 10.93 -14.24
N ARG A 257 -12.22 10.97 -12.93
CA ARG A 257 -12.40 9.76 -12.10
C ARG A 257 -13.63 8.97 -12.51
N GLU A 258 -14.73 9.65 -12.79
CA GLU A 258 -15.97 9.02 -13.27
C GLU A 258 -15.75 8.34 -14.63
N LEU A 259 -15.03 9.00 -15.55
CA LEU A 259 -14.69 8.42 -16.85
C LEU A 259 -13.79 7.18 -16.70
N ALA A 260 -12.77 7.26 -15.86
CA ALA A 260 -11.89 6.12 -15.56
C ALA A 260 -12.67 4.96 -14.92
N ALA A 261 -13.58 5.24 -13.99
CA ALA A 261 -14.42 4.23 -13.34
C ALA A 261 -15.31 3.49 -14.33
N ARG A 262 -15.93 4.21 -15.27
CA ARG A 262 -16.75 3.60 -16.33
C ARG A 262 -15.94 2.71 -17.26
N ARG A 263 -14.75 3.16 -17.68
CA ARG A 263 -13.85 2.37 -18.52
C ARG A 263 -13.35 1.13 -17.79
N PHE A 264 -12.89 1.29 -16.56
CA PHE A 264 -12.45 0.18 -15.71
C PHE A 264 -13.57 -0.85 -15.52
N THR A 265 -14.79 -0.41 -15.21
CA THR A 265 -15.95 -1.30 -15.07
C THR A 265 -16.24 -2.06 -16.37
N HIS A 266 -16.24 -1.35 -17.50
CA HIS A 266 -16.51 -1.96 -18.80
C HIS A 266 -15.45 -2.99 -19.19
N GLU A 267 -14.15 -2.66 -19.05
CA GLU A 267 -13.06 -3.60 -19.34
C GLU A 267 -13.03 -4.78 -18.36
N ALA A 268 -13.32 -4.56 -17.07
CA ALA A 268 -13.39 -5.62 -16.07
C ALA A 268 -14.53 -6.61 -16.38
N GLN A 269 -15.70 -6.10 -16.77
CA GLN A 269 -16.83 -6.93 -17.19
C GLN A 269 -16.54 -7.70 -18.48
N ALA A 270 -15.93 -7.05 -19.47
CA ALA A 270 -15.54 -7.70 -20.72
C ALA A 270 -14.53 -8.83 -20.46
N THR A 271 -13.53 -8.58 -19.62
CA THR A 271 -12.51 -9.58 -19.25
C THR A 271 -13.11 -10.73 -18.44
N ALA A 272 -14.00 -10.43 -17.49
CA ALA A 272 -14.68 -11.45 -16.68
C ALA A 272 -15.63 -12.35 -17.49
N ALA A 273 -16.04 -11.92 -18.69
CA ALA A 273 -16.89 -12.70 -19.58
C ALA A 273 -16.11 -13.73 -20.43
N LEU A 274 -14.78 -13.62 -20.50
CA LEU A 274 -13.91 -14.56 -21.21
C LEU A 274 -13.89 -15.91 -20.50
N LYS A 275 -13.87 -17.00 -21.28
CA LYS A 275 -14.00 -18.38 -20.79
C LYS A 275 -12.77 -19.24 -21.07
N SER A 276 -11.81 -18.72 -21.85
CA SER A 276 -10.57 -19.40 -22.16
C SER A 276 -9.85 -19.79 -20.86
N PRO A 277 -9.42 -21.05 -20.73
CA PRO A 277 -8.66 -21.48 -19.56
C PRO A 277 -7.26 -20.84 -19.51
N HIS A 278 -6.83 -20.19 -20.60
CA HIS A 278 -5.59 -19.41 -20.68
C HIS A 278 -5.78 -17.91 -20.37
N THR A 279 -6.98 -17.50 -20.00
CA THR A 279 -7.26 -16.17 -19.45
C THR A 279 -7.31 -16.24 -17.93
N VAL A 280 -6.77 -15.25 -17.24
CA VAL A 280 -6.93 -15.14 -15.78
C VAL A 280 -8.39 -14.92 -15.42
N ALA A 281 -8.92 -15.73 -14.51
CA ALA A 281 -10.29 -15.57 -14.03
C ALA A 281 -10.40 -14.37 -13.08
N ILE A 282 -11.27 -13.42 -13.43
CA ILE A 282 -11.65 -12.30 -12.56
C ILE A 282 -12.88 -12.70 -11.76
N TYR A 283 -12.78 -12.63 -10.45
CA TYR A 283 -13.87 -12.97 -9.53
C TYR A 283 -14.70 -11.77 -9.11
N ASP A 284 -14.06 -10.61 -8.95
CA ASP A 284 -14.73 -9.40 -8.45
C ASP A 284 -13.94 -8.15 -8.85
N PHE A 285 -14.56 -6.98 -8.79
CA PHE A 285 -13.90 -5.69 -8.98
C PHE A 285 -14.67 -4.58 -8.29
N GLY A 286 -13.98 -3.49 -7.97
CA GLY A 286 -14.61 -2.37 -7.31
C GLY A 286 -13.71 -1.16 -7.12
N THR A 287 -14.16 -0.28 -6.24
CA THR A 287 -13.45 0.91 -5.83
C THR A 287 -13.40 0.96 -4.31
N THR A 288 -12.24 1.32 -3.75
CA THR A 288 -12.07 1.50 -2.30
C THR A 288 -12.72 2.80 -1.84
N ASP A 289 -12.90 2.96 -0.53
CA ASP A 289 -13.36 4.22 0.07
C ASP A 289 -12.41 5.40 -0.24
N GLU A 290 -11.13 5.10 -0.47
CA GLU A 290 -10.09 6.06 -0.87
C GLU A 290 -10.13 6.39 -2.38
N GLY A 291 -11.04 5.78 -3.13
CA GLY A 291 -11.21 6.00 -4.57
C GLY A 291 -10.21 5.21 -5.45
N GLN A 292 -9.54 4.21 -4.90
CA GLN A 292 -8.62 3.35 -5.66
C GLN A 292 -9.40 2.22 -6.33
N PHE A 293 -9.08 1.92 -7.59
CA PHE A 293 -9.68 0.77 -8.28
C PHE A 293 -9.01 -0.51 -7.82
N TYR A 294 -9.79 -1.58 -7.67
CA TYR A 294 -9.23 -2.90 -7.45
C TYR A 294 -10.00 -3.96 -8.23
N TYR A 295 -9.33 -5.07 -8.51
CA TYR A 295 -9.98 -6.29 -8.99
C TYR A 295 -9.36 -7.50 -8.33
N VAL A 296 -10.19 -8.53 -8.22
CA VAL A 296 -9.88 -9.79 -7.57
C VAL A 296 -9.85 -10.87 -8.62
N MET A 297 -8.77 -11.62 -8.64
CA MET A 297 -8.49 -12.63 -9.65
C MET A 297 -8.01 -13.93 -9.01
N GLU A 298 -7.96 -14.99 -9.80
CA GLU A 298 -7.39 -16.25 -9.35
C GLU A 298 -5.95 -16.08 -8.88
N LEU A 299 -5.61 -16.74 -7.77
CA LEU A 299 -4.23 -16.81 -7.29
C LEU A 299 -3.50 -17.91 -8.07
N LEU A 300 -2.47 -17.53 -8.82
CA LEU A 300 -1.68 -18.46 -9.62
C LEU A 300 -0.46 -18.97 -8.83
N ASP A 301 -0.15 -20.26 -9.01
CA ASP A 301 1.04 -20.92 -8.47
C ASP A 301 2.05 -21.15 -9.59
N GLY A 302 3.13 -20.36 -9.60
CA GLY A 302 4.14 -20.37 -10.64
C GLY A 302 4.89 -19.04 -10.74
N LEU A 303 5.25 -18.63 -11.94
CA LEU A 303 6.02 -17.40 -12.20
C LEU A 303 5.67 -16.81 -13.57
N ASP A 304 5.88 -15.51 -13.74
CA ASP A 304 5.80 -14.86 -15.04
C ASP A 304 7.01 -15.19 -15.94
N LEU A 305 6.89 -14.88 -17.23
CA LEU A 305 7.93 -15.20 -18.21
C LEU A 305 9.20 -14.36 -18.04
N ASP A 306 9.15 -13.22 -17.35
CA ASP A 306 10.34 -12.41 -17.04
C ASP A 306 11.21 -13.15 -16.02
N ALA A 307 10.59 -13.56 -14.91
CA ALA A 307 11.23 -14.39 -13.89
C ALA A 307 11.71 -15.75 -14.43
N LEU A 308 11.07 -16.28 -15.47
CA LEU A 308 11.50 -17.52 -16.12
C LEU A 308 12.85 -17.33 -16.79
N VAL A 309 12.97 -16.29 -17.62
CA VAL A 309 14.21 -16.00 -18.35
C VAL A 309 15.30 -15.53 -17.40
N GLU A 310 14.98 -14.79 -16.34
CA GLU A 310 15.96 -14.44 -15.30
C GLU A 310 16.55 -15.69 -14.63
N ARG A 311 15.71 -16.71 -14.36
CA ARG A 311 16.13 -17.93 -13.67
C ARG A 311 16.80 -18.97 -14.58
N GLU A 312 16.27 -19.16 -15.78
CA GLU A 312 16.62 -20.28 -16.67
C GLU A 312 17.28 -19.83 -17.98
N GLY A 313 17.34 -18.52 -18.24
CA GLY A 313 17.84 -17.96 -19.49
C GLY A 313 16.90 -18.19 -20.66
N ALA A 314 17.47 -18.16 -21.87
CA ALA A 314 16.74 -18.42 -23.11
C ALA A 314 16.14 -19.84 -23.13
N GLN A 315 14.92 -19.93 -23.61
CA GLN A 315 14.09 -21.14 -23.59
C GLN A 315 14.18 -21.92 -24.91
N PRO A 316 14.06 -23.25 -24.86
CA PRO A 316 14.09 -24.08 -26.06
C PRO A 316 12.85 -23.82 -26.95
N PRO A 317 12.99 -23.90 -28.29
CA PRO A 317 11.93 -23.61 -29.25
C PRO A 317 10.61 -24.32 -28.97
N GLU A 318 10.67 -25.58 -28.56
CA GLU A 318 9.53 -26.44 -28.28
C GLU A 318 8.65 -25.84 -27.18
N ARG A 319 9.29 -25.38 -26.10
CA ARG A 319 8.63 -24.77 -24.96
C ARG A 319 8.05 -23.41 -25.33
N VAL A 320 8.79 -22.60 -26.09
CA VAL A 320 8.32 -21.29 -26.57
C VAL A 320 7.09 -21.44 -27.46
N VAL A 321 7.10 -22.37 -28.41
CA VAL A 321 5.96 -22.64 -29.29
C VAL A 321 4.74 -23.08 -28.47
N SER A 322 4.91 -23.96 -27.48
CA SER A 322 3.82 -24.36 -26.58
C SER A 322 3.22 -23.17 -25.84
N ILE A 323 4.07 -22.32 -25.24
CA ILE A 323 3.68 -21.12 -24.49
C ILE A 323 2.88 -20.14 -25.37
N LEU A 324 3.41 -19.81 -26.55
CA LEU A 324 2.78 -18.84 -27.45
C LEU A 324 1.44 -19.33 -27.98
N ARG A 325 1.30 -20.64 -28.28
CA ARG A 325 0.02 -21.22 -28.72
C ARG A 325 -1.06 -21.10 -27.65
N GLN A 326 -0.71 -21.36 -26.39
CA GLN A 326 -1.63 -21.17 -25.25
C GLN A 326 -2.04 -19.70 -25.08
N ALA A 327 -1.08 -18.76 -25.18
CA ALA A 327 -1.37 -17.33 -25.14
C ALA A 327 -2.29 -16.88 -26.30
N CYS A 328 -2.07 -17.40 -27.51
CA CYS A 328 -2.91 -17.12 -28.67
C CYS A 328 -4.37 -17.54 -28.47
N HIS A 329 -4.64 -18.64 -27.75
CA HIS A 329 -6.02 -19.06 -27.45
C HIS A 329 -6.77 -18.01 -26.62
N SER A 330 -6.11 -17.47 -25.59
CA SER A 330 -6.65 -16.38 -24.77
C SER A 330 -6.89 -15.10 -25.57
N LEU A 331 -5.89 -14.66 -26.34
CA LEU A 331 -5.99 -13.44 -27.14
C LEU A 331 -7.04 -13.55 -28.24
N HIS A 332 -7.17 -14.72 -28.89
CA HIS A 332 -8.16 -14.92 -29.93
C HIS A 332 -9.59 -14.74 -29.40
N GLU A 333 -9.93 -15.35 -28.26
CA GLU A 333 -11.24 -15.17 -27.64
C GLU A 333 -11.49 -13.70 -27.28
N ALA A 334 -10.50 -13.02 -26.69
CA ALA A 334 -10.60 -11.60 -26.36
C ALA A 334 -10.85 -10.75 -27.61
N HIS A 335 -10.12 -11.00 -28.71
CA HIS A 335 -10.28 -10.28 -29.97
C HIS A 335 -11.68 -10.48 -30.56
N LEU A 336 -12.25 -11.68 -30.48
CA LEU A 336 -13.63 -11.95 -30.89
C LEU A 336 -14.67 -11.20 -30.04
N ALA A 337 -14.36 -10.96 -28.77
CA ALA A 337 -15.17 -10.13 -27.88
C ALA A 337 -14.92 -8.61 -28.05
N GLY A 338 -14.09 -8.21 -29.02
CA GLY A 338 -13.74 -6.80 -29.28
C GLY A 338 -12.75 -6.21 -28.27
N LEU A 339 -12.09 -7.05 -27.47
CA LEU A 339 -11.10 -6.65 -26.47
C LEU A 339 -9.69 -6.87 -27.02
N VAL A 340 -8.91 -5.80 -27.15
CA VAL A 340 -7.48 -5.85 -27.50
C VAL A 340 -6.66 -5.63 -26.23
N HIS A 341 -5.65 -6.45 -25.98
CA HIS A 341 -4.91 -6.44 -24.72
C HIS A 341 -3.98 -5.23 -24.58
N ARG A 342 -3.26 -4.85 -25.65
CA ARG A 342 -2.41 -3.64 -25.76
C ARG A 342 -1.21 -3.55 -24.81
N ASP A 343 -0.95 -4.59 -24.02
CA ASP A 343 0.13 -4.62 -23.02
C ASP A 343 0.68 -6.04 -22.83
N VAL A 344 0.71 -6.84 -23.90
CA VAL A 344 1.31 -8.18 -23.86
C VAL A 344 2.82 -8.04 -23.66
N LYS A 345 3.35 -8.67 -22.61
CA LYS A 345 4.77 -8.65 -22.21
C LYS A 345 5.05 -9.79 -21.24
N PRO A 346 6.32 -10.15 -20.97
CA PRO A 346 6.66 -11.29 -20.12
C PRO A 346 6.00 -11.25 -18.73
N PRO A 347 5.96 -10.12 -18.00
CA PRO A 347 5.25 -10.03 -16.71
C PRO A 347 3.73 -10.27 -16.76
N ASN A 348 3.09 -10.16 -17.93
CA ASN A 348 1.64 -10.37 -18.11
C ASN A 348 1.30 -11.75 -18.68
N LEU A 349 2.31 -12.62 -18.84
CA LEU A 349 2.14 -14.01 -19.25
C LEU A 349 2.69 -14.89 -18.13
N PHE A 350 1.80 -15.59 -17.44
CA PHE A 350 2.14 -16.32 -16.22
C PHE A 350 2.14 -17.82 -16.47
N LEU A 351 3.28 -18.47 -16.25
CA LEU A 351 3.39 -19.92 -16.24
C LEU A 351 2.96 -20.43 -14.87
N CYS A 352 1.96 -21.31 -14.87
CA CYS A 352 1.44 -21.89 -13.64
C CYS A 352 1.19 -23.39 -13.79
N ARG A 353 0.86 -24.01 -12.67
CA ARG A 353 0.26 -25.35 -12.66
C ARG A 353 -1.25 -25.24 -12.81
N TYR A 354 -1.82 -26.01 -13.72
CA TYR A 354 -3.27 -26.15 -13.88
C TYR A 354 -3.68 -27.61 -13.72
N GLY A 355 -4.16 -27.96 -12.53
CA GLY A 355 -4.40 -29.37 -12.19
C GLY A 355 -3.09 -30.17 -12.19
N GLN A 356 -2.96 -31.11 -13.14
CA GLN A 356 -1.73 -31.89 -13.34
C GLN A 356 -0.82 -31.31 -14.42
N ASP A 357 -1.32 -30.35 -15.21
CA ASP A 357 -0.55 -29.74 -16.29
C ASP A 357 0.44 -28.72 -15.72
N VAL A 358 1.67 -28.81 -16.20
CA VAL A 358 2.74 -27.82 -15.96
C VAL A 358 2.97 -27.01 -17.22
N ASP A 359 3.63 -25.88 -17.10
CA ASP A 359 3.77 -24.89 -18.17
C ASP A 359 2.42 -24.43 -18.76
N TRP A 360 1.43 -24.29 -17.89
CA TRP A 360 0.13 -23.75 -18.26
C TRP A 360 0.16 -22.23 -18.26
N ILE A 361 -0.13 -21.60 -19.40
CA ILE A 361 -0.11 -20.15 -19.52
C ILE A 361 -1.44 -19.55 -19.10
N LYS A 362 -1.34 -18.48 -18.32
CA LYS A 362 -2.41 -17.53 -18.01
C LYS A 362 -2.00 -16.13 -18.48
N VAL A 363 -2.81 -15.56 -19.36
CA VAL A 363 -2.67 -14.16 -19.78
C VAL A 363 -3.35 -13.27 -18.75
N LEU A 364 -2.59 -12.32 -18.20
CA LEU A 364 -3.02 -11.40 -17.16
C LEU A 364 -3.32 -10.02 -17.75
N ASP A 365 -4.19 -9.25 -17.08
CA ASP A 365 -4.29 -7.79 -17.26
C ASP A 365 -4.61 -7.29 -18.68
N PHE A 366 -5.81 -7.56 -19.17
CA PHE A 366 -6.36 -7.00 -20.42
C PHE A 366 -6.65 -5.48 -20.33
N GLY A 367 -5.62 -4.66 -20.12
CA GLY A 367 -5.75 -3.20 -20.14
C GLY A 367 -6.40 -2.56 -18.91
N LEU A 368 -6.91 -3.35 -17.96
CA LEU A 368 -7.63 -2.87 -16.76
C LEU A 368 -6.91 -1.75 -16.00
N ALA A 369 -5.60 -1.90 -15.81
CA ALA A 369 -4.80 -0.88 -15.12
C ALA A 369 -4.63 0.42 -15.93
N LYS A 370 -4.73 0.36 -17.26
CA LYS A 370 -4.75 1.52 -18.16
C LYS A 370 -6.14 2.16 -18.19
N ALA A 371 -7.21 1.37 -18.14
CA ALA A 371 -8.60 1.86 -18.09
C ALA A 371 -8.90 2.70 -16.85
N ALA A 372 -8.25 2.37 -15.73
CA ALA A 372 -8.31 3.10 -14.47
C ALA A 372 -7.62 4.48 -14.50
N GLN A 373 -7.05 4.90 -15.63
CA GLN A 373 -6.36 6.19 -15.79
C GLN A 373 -7.19 7.20 -16.63
N PRO A 374 -7.00 8.53 -16.45
CA PRO A 374 -7.85 9.56 -17.06
C PRO A 374 -7.73 9.59 -18.59
N LYS A 375 -6.51 9.33 -19.08
CA LYS A 375 -6.15 9.34 -20.50
C LYS A 375 -5.45 8.03 -20.87
N PRO A 376 -6.22 6.96 -21.14
CA PRO A 376 -5.66 5.72 -21.65
C PRO A 376 -4.98 5.97 -22.99
N GLY A 377 -3.71 5.59 -23.10
CA GLY A 377 -2.87 5.83 -24.28
C GLY A 377 -2.03 7.12 -24.25
N ASP A 378 -2.15 7.97 -23.23
CA ASP A 378 -1.24 9.09 -22.99
C ASP A 378 0.02 8.58 -22.25
N GLU A 379 0.65 7.51 -22.78
CA GLU A 379 2.07 7.23 -22.53
C GLU A 379 2.91 8.28 -23.28
N ARG A 380 2.53 9.55 -23.12
CA ARG A 380 3.32 10.68 -23.59
C ARG A 380 4.59 10.71 -22.79
N LEU A 381 5.68 11.01 -23.49
CA LEU A 381 6.89 11.51 -22.86
C LEU A 381 6.50 12.55 -21.82
N THR A 382 6.72 12.25 -20.56
CA THR A 382 6.76 13.29 -19.55
C THR A 382 7.91 14.23 -19.91
N SER A 383 7.83 15.48 -19.47
CA SER A 383 8.84 16.51 -19.77
C SER A 383 10.24 16.16 -19.23
N ASP A 384 10.35 15.14 -18.36
CA ASP A 384 11.59 14.58 -17.81
C ASP A 384 12.08 13.31 -18.55
N GLY A 385 11.42 12.90 -19.63
CA GLY A 385 11.80 11.73 -20.44
C GLY A 385 11.37 10.37 -19.87
N SER A 386 10.59 10.34 -18.78
CA SER A 386 9.99 9.10 -18.28
C SER A 386 8.75 8.69 -19.10
N VAL A 387 8.64 7.39 -19.40
CA VAL A 387 7.48 6.84 -20.12
C VAL A 387 6.70 5.98 -19.15
N SER A 388 5.38 6.17 -19.10
CA SER A 388 4.47 5.33 -18.33
C SER A 388 4.22 4.01 -19.07
N GLY A 389 5.21 3.13 -19.16
CA GLY A 389 5.13 1.84 -19.84
C GLY A 389 6.45 1.08 -19.75
N THR A 390 6.51 -0.12 -20.33
CA THR A 390 7.78 -0.82 -20.56
C THR A 390 8.14 -0.61 -22.03
N PRO A 391 9.03 0.34 -22.39
CA PRO A 391 9.28 0.73 -23.78
C PRO A 391 9.71 -0.42 -24.70
N ALA A 392 10.24 -1.51 -24.13
CA ALA A 392 10.62 -2.73 -24.82
C ALA A 392 9.44 -3.54 -25.42
N TYR A 393 8.20 -3.20 -25.06
CA TYR A 393 6.99 -3.89 -25.52
C TYR A 393 5.95 -2.88 -25.99
N MET A 394 6.15 -2.33 -27.19
CA MET A 394 5.19 -1.42 -27.81
C MET A 394 5.10 -1.67 -29.32
N ALA A 395 3.87 -1.85 -29.82
CA ALA A 395 3.65 -2.00 -31.25
C ALA A 395 3.88 -0.67 -31.98
N PRO A 396 4.37 -0.67 -33.24
CA PRO A 396 4.63 0.55 -34.01
C PRO A 396 3.42 1.50 -34.07
N GLU A 397 2.22 0.96 -34.27
CA GLU A 397 0.97 1.70 -34.27
C GLU A 397 0.64 2.35 -32.92
N GLN A 398 1.06 1.74 -31.80
CA GLN A 398 0.88 2.34 -30.47
C GLN A 398 1.83 3.54 -30.29
N VAL A 399 3.08 3.41 -30.75
CA VAL A 399 4.07 4.51 -30.73
C VAL A 399 3.59 5.68 -31.60
N MET A 400 3.05 5.36 -32.78
CA MET A 400 2.66 6.35 -33.79
C MET A 400 1.24 6.91 -33.58
N GLY A 401 0.46 6.33 -32.66
CA GLY A 401 -0.93 6.71 -32.41
C GLY A 401 -1.88 6.38 -33.57
N TRP A 402 -1.60 5.31 -34.31
CA TRP A 402 -2.50 4.80 -35.35
C TRP A 402 -3.62 3.96 -34.74
N ASP A 403 -4.58 3.55 -35.56
CA ASP A 403 -5.65 2.65 -35.13
C ASP A 403 -5.07 1.29 -34.68
N ILE A 404 -5.52 0.84 -33.50
CA ILE A 404 -5.02 -0.38 -32.85
C ILE A 404 -6.10 -1.46 -32.93
N ASP A 405 -5.76 -2.59 -33.54
CA ASP A 405 -6.55 -3.82 -33.53
C ASP A 405 -5.76 -4.98 -32.90
N GLY A 406 -6.31 -6.20 -32.96
CA GLY A 406 -5.67 -7.40 -32.40
C GLY A 406 -4.28 -7.73 -32.95
N ARG A 407 -3.88 -7.17 -34.10
CA ARG A 407 -2.55 -7.34 -34.69
C ARG A 407 -1.45 -6.62 -33.90
N ALA A 408 -1.82 -5.67 -33.02
CA ALA A 408 -0.89 -5.11 -32.05
C ALA A 408 -0.47 -6.16 -31.02
N ASP A 409 -1.40 -6.96 -30.51
CA ASP A 409 -1.09 -8.05 -29.59
C ASP A 409 -0.24 -9.15 -30.25
N VAL A 410 -0.45 -9.39 -31.56
CA VAL A 410 0.39 -10.30 -32.35
C VAL A 410 1.85 -9.80 -32.43
N TYR A 411 2.05 -8.49 -32.63
CA TYR A 411 3.39 -7.91 -32.61
C TYR A 411 4.06 -8.07 -31.24
N LEU A 412 3.32 -7.76 -30.18
CA LEU A 412 3.82 -7.89 -28.81
C LEU A 412 4.14 -9.35 -28.44
N LEU A 413 3.34 -10.32 -28.90
CA LEU A 413 3.69 -11.74 -28.80
C LEU A 413 4.95 -12.09 -29.59
N GLY A 414 5.19 -11.46 -30.74
CA GLY A 414 6.46 -11.56 -31.47
C GLY A 414 7.65 -11.07 -30.64
N CYS A 415 7.49 -9.96 -29.90
CA CYS A 415 8.52 -9.47 -28.97
C CYS A 415 8.75 -10.46 -27.81
N VAL A 416 7.68 -11.04 -27.25
CA VAL A 416 7.79 -12.08 -26.22
C VAL A 416 8.49 -13.34 -26.78
N ALA A 417 8.15 -13.77 -27.99
CA ALA A 417 8.78 -14.91 -28.65
C ALA A 417 10.29 -14.69 -28.80
N TRP A 418 10.67 -13.50 -29.28
CA TRP A 418 12.08 -13.09 -29.34
C TRP A 418 12.75 -13.16 -27.97
N PHE A 419 12.15 -12.51 -26.96
CA PHE A 419 12.68 -12.45 -25.61
C PHE A 419 12.92 -13.84 -25.03
N LEU A 420 11.97 -14.76 -25.18
CA LEU A 420 12.11 -16.13 -24.71
C LEU A 420 13.20 -16.90 -25.44
N LEU A 421 13.31 -16.76 -26.77
CA LEU A 421 14.28 -17.50 -27.59
C LEU A 421 15.72 -16.99 -27.43
N VAL A 422 15.89 -15.69 -27.20
CA VAL A 422 17.20 -15.03 -27.15
C VAL A 422 17.65 -14.74 -25.71
N GLY A 423 16.71 -14.62 -24.77
CA GLY A 423 16.99 -14.33 -23.36
C GLY A 423 17.20 -12.85 -23.03
N ARG A 424 16.85 -11.93 -23.96
CA ARG A 424 16.92 -10.48 -23.78
C ARG A 424 15.90 -9.77 -24.66
N ASP A 425 15.55 -8.53 -24.30
CA ASP A 425 14.60 -7.72 -25.06
C ASP A 425 15.05 -7.52 -26.51
N LEU A 426 14.07 -7.37 -27.42
CA LEU A 426 14.30 -7.19 -28.85
C LEU A 426 15.10 -5.92 -29.16
N PHE A 427 14.68 -4.80 -28.58
CA PHE A 427 15.37 -3.53 -28.70
C PHE A 427 15.75 -3.01 -27.33
N THR A 428 17.01 -2.60 -27.20
CA THR A 428 17.56 -1.99 -26.00
C THR A 428 18.14 -0.62 -26.35
N GLY A 429 18.04 0.36 -25.46
CA GLY A 429 18.53 1.71 -25.71
C GLY A 429 18.80 2.45 -24.40
N GLY A 430 19.60 3.52 -24.47
CA GLY A 430 19.97 4.31 -23.29
C GLY A 430 18.81 5.15 -22.73
N VAL A 431 17.77 5.39 -23.52
CA VAL A 431 16.56 6.13 -23.15
C VAL A 431 15.32 5.49 -23.78
N ALA A 432 14.17 5.62 -23.11
CA ALA A 432 12.90 5.00 -23.52
C ALA A 432 12.47 5.36 -24.96
N THR A 433 12.65 6.62 -25.37
CA THR A 433 12.34 7.08 -26.73
C THR A 433 13.10 6.32 -27.81
N GLN A 434 14.37 6.01 -27.56
CA GLN A 434 15.20 5.29 -28.51
C GLN A 434 14.64 3.89 -28.77
N VAL A 435 14.20 3.20 -27.72
CA VAL A 435 13.58 1.88 -27.82
C VAL A 435 12.24 1.95 -28.57
N MET A 436 11.40 2.94 -28.26
CA MET A 436 10.14 3.16 -28.99
C MET A 436 10.36 3.41 -30.49
N PHE A 437 11.33 4.25 -30.86
CA PHE A 437 11.66 4.49 -32.27
C PHE A 437 12.25 3.25 -32.95
N ALA A 438 13.01 2.42 -32.23
CA ALA A 438 13.51 1.15 -32.76
C ALA A 438 12.35 0.20 -33.11
N HIS A 439 11.28 0.15 -32.30
CA HIS A 439 10.08 -0.61 -32.68
C HIS A 439 9.47 -0.11 -33.99
N VAL A 440 9.51 1.20 -34.28
CA VAL A 440 8.96 1.77 -35.53
C VAL A 440 9.86 1.54 -36.74
N GLN A 441 11.18 1.64 -36.59
CA GLN A 441 12.11 1.78 -37.73
C GLN A 441 13.11 0.63 -37.89
N SER A 442 13.51 -0.03 -36.81
CA SER A 442 14.59 -1.00 -36.83
C SER A 442 14.08 -2.38 -37.23
N GLU A 443 14.67 -2.97 -38.27
CA GLU A 443 14.37 -4.35 -38.65
C GLU A 443 15.01 -5.32 -37.65
N PRO A 444 14.24 -6.28 -37.10
CA PRO A 444 14.78 -7.30 -36.21
C PRO A 444 15.68 -8.28 -36.99
N GLU A 445 16.81 -8.68 -36.39
CA GLU A 445 17.55 -9.87 -36.84
C GLU A 445 16.69 -11.13 -36.64
N PRO A 446 16.96 -12.28 -37.28
CA PRO A 446 16.29 -13.54 -36.95
C PRO A 446 16.75 -14.08 -35.59
N PRO A 447 15.86 -14.69 -34.77
CA PRO A 447 16.24 -15.26 -33.47
C PRO A 447 17.42 -16.24 -33.57
N SER A 448 17.48 -17.05 -34.63
CA SER A 448 18.58 -18.00 -34.88
C SER A 448 19.98 -17.39 -34.90
N ALA A 449 20.12 -16.08 -35.14
CA ALA A 449 21.42 -15.42 -35.17
C ALA A 449 22.02 -15.23 -33.77
N LEU A 450 21.18 -15.20 -32.73
CA LEU A 450 21.55 -14.81 -31.38
C LEU A 450 21.14 -15.83 -30.32
N ALA A 451 20.13 -16.66 -30.59
CA ALA A 451 19.63 -17.66 -29.66
C ALA A 451 20.69 -18.73 -29.37
N PRO A 452 20.82 -19.18 -28.10
CA PRO A 452 21.75 -20.24 -27.75
C PRO A 452 21.26 -21.63 -28.20
N HIS A 453 19.96 -21.79 -28.44
CA HIS A 453 19.35 -23.05 -28.90
C HIS A 453 19.15 -23.02 -30.43
N PRO A 454 19.25 -24.16 -31.13
CA PRO A 454 18.95 -24.23 -32.56
C PRO A 454 17.50 -23.87 -32.85
N ILE A 455 17.28 -22.84 -33.68
CA ILE A 455 15.94 -22.38 -34.05
C ILE A 455 15.58 -22.89 -35.46
N PRO A 456 14.43 -23.57 -35.66
CA PRO A 456 13.94 -23.92 -36.99
C PRO A 456 13.67 -22.66 -37.82
N LYS A 457 13.99 -22.70 -39.12
CA LYS A 457 13.81 -21.55 -40.03
C LYS A 457 12.35 -21.09 -40.12
N GLU A 458 11.43 -22.02 -39.98
CA GLU A 458 9.99 -21.77 -39.95
C GLU A 458 9.60 -20.92 -38.73
N LEU A 459 10.23 -21.17 -37.57
CA LEU A 459 10.00 -20.38 -36.36
C LEU A 459 10.56 -18.97 -36.50
N ASP A 460 11.77 -18.80 -37.06
CA ASP A 460 12.30 -17.47 -37.37
C ASP A 460 11.33 -16.69 -38.27
N ALA A 461 10.86 -17.31 -39.35
CA ALA A 461 9.94 -16.67 -40.30
C ALA A 461 8.61 -16.26 -39.63
N ILE A 462 8.11 -17.05 -38.67
CA ILE A 462 6.91 -16.72 -37.90
C ILE A 462 7.17 -15.54 -36.95
N VAL A 463 8.27 -15.56 -36.19
CA VAL A 463 8.63 -14.48 -35.26
C VAL A 463 8.83 -13.17 -36.02
N LEU A 464 9.59 -13.20 -37.12
CA LEU A 464 9.81 -12.03 -37.96
C LEU A 464 8.52 -11.51 -38.60
N ALA A 465 7.60 -12.39 -39.02
CA ALA A 465 6.29 -11.97 -39.52
C ALA A 465 5.46 -11.27 -38.43
N CYS A 466 5.49 -11.74 -37.19
CA CYS A 466 4.84 -11.04 -36.07
C CYS A 466 5.44 -9.64 -35.85
N LEU A 467 6.75 -9.51 -36.00
CA LEU A 467 7.50 -8.27 -35.80
C LEU A 467 7.48 -7.32 -37.02
N ALA A 468 6.70 -7.63 -38.06
CA ALA A 468 6.52 -6.75 -39.21
C ALA A 468 6.00 -5.38 -38.77
N LYS A 469 6.59 -4.30 -39.29
CA LYS A 469 6.27 -2.93 -38.85
C LYS A 469 4.87 -2.50 -39.21
N ARG A 470 4.42 -2.88 -40.42
CA ARG A 470 3.05 -2.68 -40.87
C ARG A 470 2.16 -3.84 -40.39
N PRO A 471 1.00 -3.57 -39.76
CA PRO A 471 0.08 -4.61 -39.32
C PRO A 471 -0.32 -5.60 -40.42
N GLU A 472 -0.36 -5.19 -41.69
CA GLU A 472 -0.72 -6.04 -42.83
C GLU A 472 0.31 -7.14 -43.12
N GLY A 473 1.55 -6.99 -42.66
CA GLY A 473 2.61 -7.99 -42.79
C GLY A 473 2.58 -9.08 -41.72
N ARG A 474 1.70 -8.94 -40.71
CA ARG A 474 1.59 -9.85 -39.57
C ARG A 474 0.54 -10.93 -39.82
N PRO A 475 0.57 -12.07 -39.09
CA PRO A 475 -0.60 -12.94 -38.99
C PRO A 475 -1.86 -12.12 -38.70
N ARG A 476 -2.95 -12.41 -39.42
CA ARG A 476 -4.19 -11.61 -39.36
C ARG A 476 -4.91 -11.75 -38.02
N SER A 477 -4.62 -12.82 -37.27
CA SER A 477 -5.25 -13.12 -35.98
C SER A 477 -4.36 -13.99 -35.11
N ALA A 478 -4.65 -14.03 -33.81
CA ALA A 478 -3.99 -14.92 -32.87
C ALA A 478 -4.20 -16.41 -33.21
N VAL A 479 -5.36 -16.79 -33.77
CA VAL A 479 -5.59 -18.18 -34.20
C VAL A 479 -4.72 -18.57 -35.39
N GLU A 480 -4.57 -17.70 -36.39
CA GLU A 480 -3.65 -17.93 -37.52
C GLU A 480 -2.20 -18.08 -37.03
N LEU A 481 -1.78 -17.25 -36.05
CA LEU A 481 -0.46 -17.40 -35.43
C LEU A 481 -0.32 -18.76 -34.73
N ALA A 482 -1.32 -19.19 -33.95
CA ALA A 482 -1.30 -20.49 -33.27
C ALA A 482 -1.20 -21.67 -34.24
N GLU A 483 -1.91 -21.61 -35.38
CA GLU A 483 -1.85 -22.61 -36.44
C GLU A 483 -0.46 -22.67 -37.11
N ARG A 484 0.11 -21.50 -37.42
CA ARG A 484 1.47 -21.42 -37.97
C ARG A 484 2.51 -21.98 -37.00
N LEU A 485 2.40 -21.66 -35.72
CA LEU A 485 3.25 -22.19 -34.65
C LEU A 485 3.11 -23.71 -34.51
N ALA A 486 1.89 -24.25 -34.62
CA ALA A 486 1.63 -25.68 -34.55
C ALA A 486 2.25 -26.47 -35.72
N ALA A 487 2.46 -25.82 -36.86
CA ALA A 487 3.05 -26.42 -38.06
C ALA A 487 4.59 -26.38 -38.08
N VAL A 488 5.24 -25.77 -37.08
CA VAL A 488 6.70 -25.73 -37.00
C VAL A 488 7.26 -27.14 -36.79
N PRO A 489 8.21 -27.61 -37.61
CA PRO A 489 8.85 -28.90 -37.43
C PRO A 489 9.80 -28.84 -36.24
N LEU A 490 9.28 -29.21 -35.07
CA LEU A 490 10.04 -29.27 -33.83
C LEU A 490 10.58 -30.69 -33.59
N ALA A 491 11.73 -30.79 -32.94
CA ALA A 491 12.17 -32.08 -32.42
C ALA A 491 11.13 -32.54 -31.40
N THR A 492 10.68 -33.80 -31.52
CA THR A 492 9.81 -34.37 -30.48
C THR A 492 10.65 -34.47 -29.21
N PRO A 493 10.18 -33.96 -28.06
CA PRO A 493 10.93 -34.00 -26.81
C PRO A 493 11.26 -35.43 -26.38
#